data_AF-A0AAI8WD51-F1
#
_entry.id   AF-A0AAI8WD51-F1
#
_cell.length_a   1.000
_cell.length_b   1.000
_cell.length_c   1.000
_cell.angle_alpha   90.00
_cell.angle_beta   90.00
_cell.angle_gamma   90.00
#
_symmetry.space_group_name_H-M   'P 1'
#
loop_
_entity.id
_entity.type
_entity.pdbx_description
1 polymer ?
#
loop_
_entity_poly.entity_id
_entity_poly.type
_entity_poly.pdbx_seq_one_letter_code
_entity_poly.pdbx_strand_id
1 'polypeptide(L)' 'MSQESSDSDTIKQIAIQNKICGVDIQHIGDAGYSGIAPVENIMAMSRAIRGNRYTIAMMSRSIVR' A
#
# COMPACT_ATOMS: atom_id res chain seq x y z
N MET A 1 8.76 -15.68 1.82
CA MET A 1 7.80 -15.13 2.81
C MET A 1 7.05 -14.04 2.08
N SER A 2 5.77 -14.24 1.71
CA SER A 2 5.05 -13.22 0.93
C SER A 2 4.64 -12.07 1.85
N GLN A 3 5.16 -10.87 1.57
CA GLN A 3 4.73 -9.65 2.26
C GLN A 3 3.22 -9.46 2.10
N GLU A 4 2.65 -9.83 0.95
CA GLU A 4 1.25 -9.55 0.62
C GLU A 4 0.24 -10.29 1.52
N SER A 5 0.65 -11.39 2.15
CA SER A 5 -0.16 -12.19 3.07
C SER A 5 0.05 -11.82 4.53
N SER A 6 0.89 -10.82 4.80
CA SER A 6 1.08 -10.28 6.15
C SER A 6 -0.12 -9.43 6.54
N ASP A 7 -0.34 -9.31 7.84
CA ASP A 7 -1.36 -8.42 8.38
C ASP A 7 -1.07 -6.95 8.02
N SER A 8 -2.12 -6.12 8.09
CA SER A 8 -2.04 -4.73 7.68
C SER A 8 -1.07 -3.89 8.52
N ASP A 9 -0.83 -4.26 9.79
CA ASP A 9 0.10 -3.52 10.65
C ASP A 9 1.54 -3.82 10.25
N THR A 10 1.86 -5.07 9.94
CA THR A 10 3.15 -5.44 9.34
C THR A 10 3.39 -4.69 8.03
N ILE A 11 2.40 -4.63 7.13
CA ILE A 11 2.49 -3.87 5.87
C ILE A 11 2.76 -2.38 6.14
N LYS A 12 2.05 -1.80 7.10
CA LYS A 12 2.21 -0.40 7.49
C LYS A 12 3.64 -0.13 7.99
N GLN A 13 4.21 -1.01 8.81
CA GLN A 13 5.57 -0.86 9.30
C GLN A 13 6.60 -0.93 8.17
N ILE A 14 6.45 -1.87 7.23
CA ILE A 14 7.33 -1.98 6.06
C ILE A 14 7.25 -0.70 5.21
N ALA A 15 6.04 -0.19 4.96
CA ALA A 15 5.84 1.04 4.20
C ALA A 15 6.50 2.25 4.87
N ILE A 16 6.42 2.36 6.20
CA ILE A 16 7.10 3.41 7.00
C ILE A 16 8.61 3.27 6.88
N GLN A 17 9.16 2.07 7.05
CA GLN A 17 10.60 1.82 6.94
C GLN A 17 11.13 2.20 5.56
N ASN A 18 10.47 1.76 4.49
CA ASN A 18 10.83 2.12 3.12
C ASN A 18 10.78 3.64 2.90
N LYS A 19 9.79 4.34 3.47
CA LYS A 19 9.71 5.80 3.42
C LYS A 19 10.87 6.46 4.17
N ILE A 20 11.26 5.96 5.34
CA ILE A 20 12.41 6.44 6.11
C ILE A 20 13.70 6.26 5.30
N CYS A 21 13.84 5.12 4.62
CA CYS A 21 14.98 4.82 3.75
C CYS A 21 15.01 5.64 2.44
N GLY A 22 14.00 6.48 2.18
CA GLY A 22 13.93 7.29 0.96
C GLY A 22 13.57 6.50 -0.30
N VAL A 23 12.85 5.37 -0.17
CA VAL A 23 12.40 4.58 -1.32
C VAL A 23 11.38 5.35 -2.15
N ASP A 24 11.63 5.46 -3.46
CA ASP A 24 10.75 6.16 -4.40
C ASP A 24 9.52 5.34 -4.81
N ILE A 25 9.69 4.03 -4.98
CA ILE A 25 8.66 3.12 -5.50
C ILE A 25 8.43 1.97 -4.53
N GLN A 26 7.17 1.78 -4.15
CA GLN A 26 6.75 0.70 -3.26
C GLN A 26 6.02 -0.34 -4.08
N HIS A 27 6.51 -1.57 -4.03
CA HIS A 27 5.89 -2.70 -4.71
C HIS A 27 5.20 -3.61 -3.69
N ILE A 28 3.99 -4.05 -4.01
CA ILE A 28 3.24 -5.03 -3.24
C ILE A 28 2.48 -5.95 -4.20
N GLY A 29 2.47 -7.25 -3.88
CA GLY A 29 1.96 -8.30 -4.75
C GLY A 29 3.09 -9.18 -5.28
N ASP A 30 3.02 -10.47 -5.02
CA ASP A 30 4.02 -11.46 -5.47
C ASP A 30 3.30 -12.64 -6.10
N ALA A 31 2.76 -12.43 -7.31
CA ALA A 31 2.12 -13.43 -8.18
C ALA A 31 1.04 -14.35 -7.56
N GLY A 32 0.62 -14.10 -6.30
CA GLY A 32 -0.30 -14.91 -5.51
C GLY A 32 -1.75 -14.81 -5.98
N TYR A 33 -2.65 -14.22 -5.18
CA TYR A 33 -4.11 -14.12 -5.40
C TYR A 33 -4.46 -13.44 -6.74
N SER A 34 -4.30 -14.16 -7.85
CA SER A 34 -4.25 -13.63 -9.22
C SER A 34 -3.28 -12.45 -9.42
N GLY A 35 -2.20 -12.37 -8.61
CA GLY A 35 -1.24 -11.27 -8.65
C GLY A 35 -1.73 -9.94 -8.07
N ILE A 36 -2.84 -9.94 -7.32
CA ILE A 36 -3.41 -8.73 -6.71
C ILE A 36 -3.26 -8.79 -5.19
N ALA A 37 -2.59 -7.79 -4.61
CA ALA A 37 -2.51 -7.64 -3.17
C ALA A 37 -3.90 -7.35 -2.56
N PRO A 38 -4.20 -7.84 -1.34
CA PRO A 38 -5.43 -7.50 -0.64
C PRO A 38 -5.65 -6.00 -0.54
N VAL A 39 -6.91 -5.56 -0.67
CA VAL A 39 -7.28 -4.13 -0.65
C VAL A 39 -6.84 -3.47 0.67
N GLU A 40 -6.92 -4.20 1.77
CA GLU A 40 -6.50 -3.80 3.10
C GLU A 40 -5.02 -3.43 3.13
N ASN A 41 -4.19 -4.20 2.42
CA ASN A 41 -2.74 -4.01 2.37
C ASN A 41 -2.36 -2.84 1.47
N ILE A 42 -3.06 -2.68 0.33
CA ILE A 42 -2.94 -1.48 -0.52
C ILE A 42 -3.30 -0.23 0.28
N MET A 43 -4.37 -0.29 1.08
CA MET A 43 -4.85 0.81 1.93
C MET A 43 -3.90 1.12 3.08
N ALA A 44 -3.37 0.11 3.77
CA ALA A 44 -2.41 0.27 4.85
C ALA A 44 -1.13 0.95 4.36
N MET A 45 -0.54 0.43 3.28
CA MET A 45 0.65 1.00 2.64
C MET A 45 0.39 2.42 2.16
N SER A 46 -0.76 2.65 1.51
CA SER A 46 -1.17 3.97 1.07
C SER A 46 -1.24 4.98 2.23
N ARG A 47 -1.93 4.66 3.32
CA ARG A 47 -2.07 5.57 4.45
C ARG A 47 -0.73 5.86 5.11
N ALA A 48 0.16 4.86 5.21
CA ALA A 48 1.50 5.01 5.76
C ALA A 48 2.37 6.01 4.97
N ILE A 49 2.36 5.90 3.63
CA ILE A 49 3.24 6.70 2.78
C ILE A 49 2.74 8.14 2.63
N ARG A 50 1.47 8.30 2.24
CA ARG A 50 0.90 9.61 1.87
C ARG A 50 -0.03 10.22 2.93
N GLY A 51 -0.49 9.45 3.92
CA GLY A 51 -1.45 9.92 4.92
C GLY A 51 -2.91 9.84 4.44
N ASN A 52 -3.84 9.85 5.40
CA ASN A 52 -5.25 9.51 5.17
C ASN A 52 -5.96 10.44 4.18
N ARG A 53 -5.73 11.76 4.27
CA ARG A 53 -6.33 12.77 3.38
C ARG A 53 -6.04 12.47 1.92
N TYR A 54 -4.78 12.17 1.60
CA TYR A 54 -4.35 11.90 0.23
C TYR A 54 -4.80 10.51 -0.25
N THR A 55 -4.84 9.51 0.64
CA THR A 55 -5.42 8.20 0.33
C THR A 55 -6.87 8.32 -0.12
N ILE A 56 -7.71 8.98 0.68
CA ILE A 56 -9.14 9.13 0.37
C ILE A 56 -9.31 9.93 -0.92
N ALA A 57 -8.58 11.04 -1.09
CA ALA A 57 -8.65 11.84 -2.31
C ALA A 57 -8.32 11.03 -3.58
N MET A 58 -7.36 10.09 -3.51
CA MET A 58 -7.03 9.19 -4.61
C MET A 58 -8.18 8.22 -4.93
N MET A 59 -8.76 7.61 -3.90
CA MET A 59 -9.85 6.64 -4.09
C MET A 59 -11.15 7.26 -4.59
N SER A 60 -11.43 8.50 -4.20
CA SER A 60 -12.67 9.22 -4.56
C SER A 60 -12.60 9.92 -5.92
N ARG A 61 -11.48 9.79 -6.66
CA ARG A 61 -11.34 10.42 -7.98
C ARG A 61 -12.20 9.70 -9.01
N SER A 62 -12.99 10.49 -9.75
CA SER A 62 -13.68 10.01 -10.97
C SER A 62 -12.66 9.66 -12.04
N ILE A 63 -12.92 8.57 -12.77
CA ILE A 63 -12.13 8.16 -13.94
C ILE A 63 -12.41 9.04 -15.17
N VAL A 64 -13.54 9.75 -15.22
CA VAL A 64 -14.01 10.54 -16.37
C VAL A 64 -13.62 12.02 -16.25
N ARG A 65 -12.58 12.34 -15.46
CA ARG A 65 -12.18 13.71 -15.20
C ARG A 65 -10.98 14.13 -16.02
#